data_AF-A0A679JDV6-F1
#
_entry.id   AF-A0A679JDV6-F1
#
_cell.length_a   1.000
_cell.length_b   1.000
_cell.length_c   1.000
_cell.angle_alpha   90.00
_cell.angle_beta   90.00
_cell.angle_gamma   90.00
#
_symmetry.space_group_name_H-M   'P 1'
#
loop_
_entity.id
_entity.type
_entity.pdbx_description
1 polymer ?
#
loop_
_entity_poly.entity_id
_entity_poly.type
_entity_poly.pdbx_seq_one_letter_code
_entity_poly.pdbx_strand_id
1 'polypeptide(L)'
;MSWIRRIQTILSAYPVLGEGPGKLSPFKARMAMAVRWKSAHWKMRDIQRRHWLGMAERFGVLDAHGRPADLIVDDLVARTPQAVQAVRAQLPQGFPQALADSVLGGLQDAADRLAA
;
A
#
# COMPACT_ATOMS: atom_id res chain seq x y z
N MET A 1 -13.58 14.05 17.96
CA MET A 1 -13.24 15.12 16.99
C MET A 1 -12.26 14.52 15.98
N SER A 2 -12.64 14.36 14.72
CA SER A 2 -11.69 13.97 13.66
C SER A 2 -11.46 15.18 12.75
N TRP A 3 -10.30 15.81 12.91
CA TRP A 3 -9.84 17.00 12.17
C TRP A 3 -9.29 16.65 10.77
N ILE A 4 -9.21 15.35 10.45
CA ILE A 4 -8.71 14.85 9.16
C ILE A 4 -9.89 14.71 8.21
N ARG A 5 -9.85 15.44 7.09
CA ARG A 5 -10.87 15.34 6.04
C ARG A 5 -10.79 13.96 5.36
N ARG A 6 -11.94 13.51 4.85
CA ARG A 6 -12.04 12.29 4.03
C ARG A 6 -11.08 12.35 2.85
N ILE A 7 -10.35 11.27 2.61
CA ILE A 7 -9.46 11.13 1.46
C ILE A 7 -10.33 10.85 0.22
N GLN A 8 -10.14 11.65 -0.84
CA GLN A 8 -10.92 11.56 -2.09
C GLN A 8 -10.05 11.36 -3.33
N THR A 9 -8.82 11.84 -3.29
CA THR A 9 -7.91 11.85 -4.43
C THR A 9 -6.91 10.70 -4.30
N ILE A 10 -7.38 9.49 -4.58
CA ILE A 10 -6.57 8.27 -4.57
C ILE A 10 -6.47 7.75 -6.00
N LEU A 11 -5.24 7.58 -6.47
CA LEU A 11 -4.93 6.93 -7.75
C LEU A 11 -3.87 5.87 -7.50
N SER A 12 -4.03 4.71 -8.14
CA SER A 12 -3.04 3.64 -8.10
C SER A 12 -2.00 3.81 -9.20
N ALA A 13 -0.72 3.64 -8.86
CA ALA A 13 0.36 3.63 -9.84
C ALA A 13 0.49 2.28 -10.57
N TYR A 14 -0.08 1.20 -10.02
CA TYR A 14 0.07 -0.16 -10.57
C TYR A 14 -0.27 -0.31 -12.07
N PRO A 15 -1.34 0.32 -12.60
CA PRO A 15 -1.67 0.20 -14.04
C PRO A 15 -0.59 0.74 -14.98
N VAL A 16 0.21 1.69 -14.49
CA VAL A 16 1.30 2.30 -15.26
C VAL A 16 2.66 1.74 -14.89
N LEU A 17 2.77 0.83 -13.92
CA LEU A 17 4.04 0.18 -13.63
C LEU A 17 4.46 -0.75 -14.76
N GLY A 18 5.74 -0.72 -15.09
CA GLY A 18 6.33 -1.55 -16.15
C GLY A 18 7.47 -0.84 -16.85
N GLU A 19 7.93 -1.44 -17.94
CA GLU A 19 8.98 -0.89 -18.79
C GLU A 19 8.38 -0.40 -20.11
N GLY A 20 8.97 0.66 -20.69
CA GLY A 20 8.59 1.22 -21.99
C GLY A 20 7.90 2.60 -21.95
N PRO A 21 7.56 3.15 -23.13
CA PRO A 21 6.95 4.48 -23.24
C PRO A 21 5.64 4.59 -22.46
N GLY A 22 5.47 5.66 -21.68
CA GLY A 22 4.28 5.90 -20.87
C GLY A 22 4.16 5.01 -19.62
N LYS A 23 5.19 4.22 -19.29
CA LYS A 23 5.25 3.39 -18.08
C LYS A 23 6.20 3.96 -17.04
N LEU A 24 5.90 3.68 -15.78
CA LEU A 24 6.72 3.99 -14.63
C LEU A 24 7.50 2.73 -14.23
N SER A 25 8.82 2.75 -14.41
CA SER A 25 9.66 1.62 -14.00
C SER A 25 9.48 1.32 -12.51
N PRO A 26 9.25 0.05 -12.11
CA PRO A 26 9.12 -0.34 -10.71
C PRO A 26 10.34 0.02 -9.85
N PHE A 27 11.51 0.16 -10.46
CA PHE A 27 12.76 0.55 -9.81
C PHE A 27 12.88 2.07 -9.57
N LYS A 28 12.04 2.85 -10.25
CA LYS A 28 11.99 4.32 -10.19
C LYS A 28 10.71 4.84 -9.51
N ALA A 29 9.70 3.99 -9.30
CA ALA A 29 8.47 4.35 -8.62
C ALA A 29 8.73 4.78 -7.16
N ARG A 30 8.34 6.01 -6.80
CA ARG A 30 8.61 6.62 -5.49
C ARG A 30 7.34 7.08 -4.80
N MET A 31 7.33 6.96 -3.47
CA MET A 31 6.33 7.56 -2.60
C MET A 31 6.48 9.08 -2.59
N ALA A 32 5.36 9.80 -2.45
CA ALA A 32 5.37 11.26 -2.29
C ALA A 32 6.02 11.68 -0.95
N MET A 33 5.94 10.83 0.07
CA MET A 33 6.58 11.00 1.38
C MET A 33 7.43 9.78 1.70
N ALA A 34 8.63 10.01 2.26
CA ALA A 34 9.53 8.94 2.64
C ALA A 34 9.10 8.23 3.93
N VAL A 35 9.36 6.92 4.00
CA VAL A 35 9.38 6.19 5.25
C VAL A 35 10.74 6.40 5.90
N ARG A 36 10.77 7.10 7.05
CA ARG A 36 12.01 7.49 7.74
C ARG A 36 12.26 6.59 8.95
N TRP A 37 13.26 5.72 8.83
CA TRP A 37 13.76 4.90 9.93
C TRP A 37 15.25 5.24 10.17
N LYS A 38 16.18 4.32 9.87
CA LYS A 38 17.64 4.59 9.84
C LYS A 38 18.02 5.51 8.68
N SER A 39 17.39 5.29 7.52
CA SER A 39 17.50 6.10 6.31
C SER A 39 16.11 6.46 5.78
N ALA A 40 16.04 7.41 4.84
CA ALA A 40 14.80 7.76 4.14
C ALA A 40 14.57 6.80 2.95
N HIS A 41 13.49 6.02 3.01
CA HIS A 41 13.08 5.11 1.94
C HIS A 41 11.99 5.75 1.09
N TRP A 42 12.31 5.99 -0.19
CA TRP A 42 11.38 6.60 -1.15
C TRP A 42 10.84 5.61 -2.16
N LYS A 43 11.67 4.67 -2.62
CA LYS A 43 11.31 3.73 -3.68
C LYS A 43 10.30 2.73 -3.14
N MET A 44 9.13 2.67 -3.76
CA MET A 44 8.00 1.87 -3.27
C MET A 44 8.39 0.41 -3.05
N ARG A 45 9.14 -0.16 -3.99
CA ARG A 45 9.61 -1.56 -3.94
C ARG A 45 10.62 -1.85 -2.83
N ASP A 46 11.35 -0.84 -2.36
CA ASP A 46 12.41 -1.02 -1.36
C ASP A 46 11.88 -0.83 0.08
N ILE A 47 10.62 -0.43 0.23
CA ILE A 47 9.96 -0.27 1.54
C ILE A 47 9.48 -1.65 2.01
N GLN A 48 9.86 -2.03 3.23
CA GLN A 48 9.59 -3.35 3.82
C GLN A 48 8.98 -3.19 5.21
N ARG A 49 8.41 -4.26 5.78
CA ARG A 49 7.80 -4.28 7.11
C ARG A 49 8.65 -3.57 8.17
N ARG A 50 9.93 -3.94 8.28
CA ARG A 50 10.87 -3.32 9.25
C ARG A 50 11.01 -1.80 9.11
N HIS A 51 10.84 -1.24 7.91
CA HIS A 51 10.96 0.20 7.70
C HIS A 51 9.73 0.93 8.28
N TRP A 52 8.55 0.32 8.16
CA TRP A 52 7.32 0.81 8.79
C TRP A 52 7.37 0.69 10.31
N LEU A 53 7.76 -0.48 10.83
CA LEU A 53 7.83 -0.72 12.27
C LEU A 53 8.88 0.17 12.94
N GLY A 54 10.06 0.30 12.34
CA GLY A 54 11.10 1.17 12.87
C GLY A 54 10.75 2.66 12.80
N MET A 55 9.96 3.07 11.81
CA MET A 55 9.41 4.43 11.76
C MET A 55 8.36 4.64 12.86
N ALA A 56 7.47 3.66 13.06
CA ALA A 56 6.45 3.70 14.10
C ALA A 56 7.05 3.78 15.50
N GLU A 57 8.05 2.95 15.80
CA GLU A 57 8.79 2.98 17.06
C GLU A 57 9.44 4.36 17.29
N ARG A 58 10.12 4.90 16.27
CA ARG A 58 10.81 6.19 16.36
C ARG A 58 9.88 7.37 16.65
N PHE A 59 8.66 7.35 16.10
CA PHE A 59 7.73 8.47 16.20
C PHE A 59 6.52 8.19 17.12
N GLY A 60 6.51 7.04 17.82
CA GLY A 60 5.43 6.67 18.73
C GLY A 60 4.08 6.47 18.02
N VAL A 61 4.09 5.89 16.82
CA VAL A 61 2.85 5.65 16.04
C VAL A 61 2.07 4.50 16.65
N LEU A 62 0.87 4.83 17.12
CA LEU A 62 -0.15 3.90 17.61
C LEU A 62 -1.46 4.15 16.85
N ASP A 63 -2.34 3.16 16.78
CA ASP A 63 -3.69 3.39 16.27
C ASP A 63 -4.58 4.12 17.30
N ALA A 64 -5.85 4.35 16.93
CA ALA A 64 -6.83 5.03 17.77
C ALA A 64 -7.14 4.31 19.10
N HIS A 65 -6.77 3.04 19.23
CA HIS A 65 -6.95 2.20 20.41
C HIS A 65 -5.64 1.97 21.16
N GLY A 66 -4.55 2.64 20.77
CA GLY A 66 -3.24 2.47 21.37
C GLY A 66 -2.51 1.20 20.95
N ARG A 67 -2.97 0.50 19.90
CA ARG A 67 -2.30 -0.70 19.41
C ARG A 67 -1.01 -0.34 18.68
N PRO A 68 0.08 -1.10 18.90
CA PRO A 68 1.34 -0.91 18.21
C PRO A 68 1.23 -1.24 16.71
N ALA A 69 2.17 -0.69 15.93
CA ALA A 69 2.12 -0.74 14.48
C ALA A 69 2.27 -2.15 13.88
N ASP A 70 2.88 -3.10 14.59
CA ASP A 70 2.95 -4.50 14.18
C ASP A 70 1.56 -5.12 14.07
N LEU A 71 0.67 -4.89 15.05
CA LEU A 71 -0.71 -5.36 14.98
C LEU A 71 -1.50 -4.69 13.86
N ILE A 72 -1.22 -3.40 13.58
CA ILE A 72 -1.84 -2.69 12.45
C ILE A 72 -1.41 -3.34 11.12
N VAL A 73 -0.11 -3.64 10.96
CA VAL A 73 0.40 -4.28 9.75
C VAL A 73 -0.14 -5.71 9.61
N ASP A 74 -0.24 -6.46 10.69
CA ASP A 74 -0.79 -7.82 10.68
C ASP A 74 -2.28 -7.83 10.29
N ASP A 75 -3.06 -6.88 10.83
CA ASP A 75 -4.44 -6.66 10.41
C ASP A 75 -4.55 -6.34 8.91
N LEU A 76 -3.66 -5.48 8.39
CA LEU A 76 -3.64 -5.14 6.96
C LEU A 76 -3.33 -6.36 6.08
N VAL A 77 -2.32 -7.15 6.45
CA VAL A 77 -1.94 -8.38 5.75
C VAL A 77 -3.11 -9.36 5.75
N ALA A 78 -3.71 -9.62 6.91
CA ALA A 78 -4.80 -10.59 7.05
C ALA A 78 -6.07 -10.18 6.29
N ARG A 79 -6.39 -8.88 6.25
CA ARG A 79 -7.62 -8.36 5.62
C ARG A 79 -7.49 -8.12 4.12
N THR A 80 -6.27 -7.96 3.59
CA THR A 80 -6.06 -7.64 2.17
C THR A 80 -6.69 -8.66 1.21
N PRO A 81 -6.54 -9.98 1.40
CA PRO A 81 -7.16 -10.96 0.52
C PRO A 81 -8.69 -10.84 0.47
N GLN A 82 -9.33 -10.61 1.62
CA GLN A 82 -10.78 -10.43 1.71
C GLN A 82 -11.23 -9.14 1.03
N ALA A 83 -10.49 -8.04 1.22
CA ALA A 83 -10.77 -6.78 0.55
C ALA A 83 -10.65 -6.90 -0.97
N VAL A 84 -9.62 -7.59 -1.47
CA VAL A 84 -9.44 -7.87 -2.90
C VAL A 84 -10.64 -8.64 -3.46
N GLN A 85 -11.05 -9.72 -2.79
CA GLN A 85 -12.21 -10.52 -3.22
C GLN A 85 -13.51 -9.71 -3.20
N ALA A 86 -13.76 -8.95 -2.14
CA ALA A 86 -14.95 -8.13 -1.99
C ALA A 86 -15.03 -7.06 -3.08
N VAL A 87 -13.91 -6.42 -3.43
CA VAL A 87 -13.86 -5.42 -4.52
C VAL A 87 -14.11 -6.10 -5.87
N ARG A 88 -13.50 -7.26 -6.14
CA ARG A 88 -13.75 -8.00 -7.39
C ARG A 88 -15.23 -8.31 -7.60
N ALA A 89 -15.93 -8.71 -6.55
CA ALA A 89 -17.37 -9.03 -6.60
C ALA A 89 -18.25 -7.79 -6.84
N GLN A 90 -17.75 -6.58 -6.57
CA GLN A 90 -18.48 -5.32 -6.73
C GLN A 90 -18.19 -4.64 -8.07
N LEU A 91 -17.28 -5.16 -8.89
CA LEU A 91 -16.97 -4.55 -10.18
C LEU A 91 -18.17 -4.68 -11.13
N PRO A 92 -18.55 -3.59 -11.83
CA PRO A 92 -19.66 -3.64 -12.77
C PRO A 92 -19.35 -4.54 -13.96
N GLN A 93 -20.40 -5.07 -14.59
CA GLN A 93 -20.24 -5.82 -15.83
C GLN A 93 -19.56 -4.94 -16.89
N GLY A 94 -18.56 -5.52 -17.59
CA GLY A 94 -17.77 -4.80 -18.59
C GLY A 94 -16.63 -3.96 -18.03
N PHE A 95 -16.38 -3.98 -16.71
CA PHE A 95 -15.19 -3.32 -16.15
C PHE A 95 -13.90 -3.91 -16.75
N PRO A 96 -12.89 -3.08 -17.12
CA PRO A 96 -11.65 -3.57 -17.71
C PRO A 96 -10.88 -4.49 -16.76
N GLN A 97 -10.89 -5.79 -17.03
CA GLN A 97 -10.28 -6.80 -16.15
C GLN A 97 -8.78 -6.57 -15.97
N ALA A 98 -8.06 -6.26 -17.04
CA ALA A 98 -6.62 -5.95 -16.95
C ALA A 98 -6.31 -4.79 -15.98
N LEU A 99 -7.19 -3.78 -15.91
CA LEU A 99 -7.04 -2.69 -14.96
C LEU A 99 -7.27 -3.17 -13.52
N ALA A 100 -8.35 -3.91 -13.29
CA ALA A 100 -8.65 -4.51 -11.99
C ALA A 100 -7.51 -5.42 -11.51
N ASP A 101 -7.01 -6.30 -12.38
CA ASP A 101 -5.93 -7.23 -12.10
C ASP A 101 -4.63 -6.50 -11.77
N SER A 102 -4.30 -5.43 -12.50
CA SER A 102 -3.09 -4.64 -12.19
C SER A 102 -3.15 -4.01 -10.80
N VAL A 103 -4.29 -3.42 -10.42
CA VAL A 103 -4.44 -2.73 -9.13
C VAL A 103 -4.54 -3.73 -7.97
N LEU A 104 -5.41 -4.73 -8.10
CA LEU A 104 -5.70 -5.68 -7.04
C LEU A 104 -4.59 -6.70 -6.86
N GLY A 105 -3.93 -7.11 -7.95
CA GLY A 105 -2.71 -7.93 -7.89
C GLY A 105 -1.58 -7.17 -7.21
N GLY A 106 -1.34 -5.92 -7.61
CA GLY A 106 -0.33 -5.08 -6.95
C GLY A 106 -0.59 -4.84 -5.45
N LEU A 107 -1.86 -4.71 -5.06
CA LEU A 107 -2.26 -4.63 -3.65
C LEU A 107 -1.95 -5.92 -2.90
N GLN A 108 -2.27 -7.08 -3.48
CA GLN A 108 -1.96 -8.38 -2.89
C GLN A 108 -0.44 -8.58 -2.73
N ASP A 109 0.34 -8.31 -3.78
CA ASP A 109 1.81 -8.40 -3.73
C ASP A 109 2.40 -7.49 -2.64
N ALA A 110 1.78 -6.34 -2.38
CA ALA A 110 2.22 -5.45 -1.32
C ALA A 110 1.94 -6.01 0.07
N ALA A 111 0.80 -6.68 0.27
CA ALA A 111 0.50 -7.38 1.52
C ALA A 111 1.46 -8.56 1.73
N ASP A 112 1.74 -9.34 0.69
CA ASP A 112 2.66 -10.48 0.77
C ASP A 112 4.08 -10.02 1.16
N ARG A 113 4.54 -8.88 0.62
CA ARG A 113 5.81 -8.25 1.03
C ARG A 113 5.83 -7.74 2.47
N LEU A 114 4.67 -7.45 3.06
CA LEU A 114 4.56 -7.07 4.48
C LEU A 114 4.47 -8.27 5.40
N ALA A 115 4.11 -9.45 4.87
CA ALA A 115 4.04 -10.71 5.59
C ALA A 115 5.41 -11.40 5.70
N ALA A 116 6.29 -11.19 4.71
CA ALA A 116 7.67 -11.69 4.68
C ALA A 116 8.62 -10.96 5.65
#